data_AF-A0AAV3YEQ0-F1
#
_entry.id   AF-A0AAV3YEQ0-F1
#
_cell.length_a   1.000
_cell.length_b   1.000
_cell.length_c   1.000
_cell.angle_alpha   90.00
_cell.angle_beta   90.00
_cell.angle_gamma   90.00
#
_symmetry.space_group_name_H-M   'P 1'
#
loop_
_entity.id
_entity.type
_entity.pdbx_description
1 polymer ?
#
loop_
_entity_poly.entity_id
_entity_poly.type
_entity_poly.pdbx_seq_one_letter_code
_entity_poly.pdbx_strand_id
1 'polypeptide(L)'
;MDCDWGLCVLSVYTTGAISRSRVYQWCTWFGEGRTSLGDEPKSGRSKTSTNEENTTRVDELIRCDRRMKIREIALKLEIPKSTVHEIVHDTLGYRKVSARWVPKMLTEDHKLQRVEISQRLLQRCQQDNGDEDTMHIGVGSVETFKQTITSLTI
;
A
#
# COMPACT_ATOMS: atom_id res chain seq x y z
N MET A 1 36.85 -19.18 -36.13
CA MET A 1 37.34 -17.85 -35.71
C MET A 1 37.42 -17.90 -34.20
N ASP A 2 38.60 -18.31 -33.74
CA ASP A 2 38.91 -18.57 -32.34
C ASP A 2 39.07 -17.23 -31.62
N CYS A 3 38.02 -16.84 -30.91
CA CYS A 3 37.97 -15.56 -30.22
C CYS A 3 38.71 -15.66 -28.88
N ASP A 4 40.00 -15.32 -28.91
CA ASP A 4 40.92 -15.13 -27.78
C ASP A 4 40.54 -13.96 -26.84
N TRP A 5 39.36 -13.37 -27.03
CA TRP A 5 38.83 -12.25 -26.24
C TRP A 5 38.67 -12.61 -24.76
N GLY A 6 38.28 -13.85 -24.45
CA GLY A 6 38.04 -14.29 -23.08
C GLY A 6 39.31 -14.35 -22.22
N LEU A 7 40.48 -14.56 -22.84
CA LEU A 7 41.78 -14.50 -22.16
C LEU A 7 42.25 -13.05 -21.96
N CYS A 8 41.96 -12.16 -22.92
CA CYS A 8 42.29 -10.74 -22.81
C CYS A 8 41.59 -10.06 -21.63
N VAL A 9 40.30 -10.33 -21.40
CA VAL A 9 39.56 -9.78 -20.25
C VAL A 9 40.16 -10.24 -18.91
N LEU A 10 40.59 -11.51 -18.81
CA LEU A 10 41.25 -12.00 -17.59
C LEU A 10 42.61 -11.34 -17.33
N SER A 11 43.34 -11.01 -18.41
CA SER A 11 44.67 -10.38 -18.31
C SER A 11 44.63 -8.90 -17.88
N VAL A 12 43.52 -8.20 -18.17
CA VAL A 12 43.36 -6.77 -17.84
C VAL A 12 42.79 -6.55 -16.43
N TYR A 13 41.94 -7.47 -15.95
CA TYR A 13 41.20 -7.32 -14.68
C TYR A 13 41.66 -8.36 -13.63
N THR A 14 42.95 -8.39 -13.33
CA THR A 14 43.64 -9.49 -12.63
C THR A 14 43.17 -9.83 -11.22
N THR A 15 42.41 -8.97 -10.52
CA THR A 15 41.95 -9.22 -9.14
C THR A 15 40.44 -9.19 -8.92
N GLY A 16 39.65 -8.97 -9.99
CA GLY A 16 38.18 -8.91 -9.93
C GLY A 16 37.47 -9.47 -11.16
N ALA A 17 38.20 -10.21 -12.01
CA ALA A 17 37.66 -10.76 -13.25
C ALA A 17 36.59 -11.82 -13.00
N ILE A 18 35.59 -11.80 -13.88
CA ILE A 18 34.56 -12.83 -13.94
C ILE A 18 35.20 -14.17 -14.36
N SER A 19 34.76 -15.30 -13.79
CA SER A 19 35.31 -16.62 -14.12
C SER A 19 35.18 -16.95 -15.61
N ARG A 20 36.14 -17.74 -16.14
CA ARG A 20 36.16 -18.15 -17.57
C ARG A 20 34.83 -18.73 -18.04
N SER A 21 34.19 -19.57 -17.22
CA SER A 21 32.88 -20.17 -17.55
C SER A 21 31.78 -19.15 -17.74
N ARG A 22 31.77 -18.08 -16.92
CA ARG A 22 30.79 -16.99 -17.03
C ARG A 22 31.06 -16.14 -18.27
N VAL A 23 32.32 -15.92 -18.62
CA VAL A 23 32.70 -15.21 -19.87
C VAL A 23 32.17 -15.96 -21.08
N TYR A 24 32.37 -17.29 -21.14
CA TYR A 24 31.80 -18.11 -22.22
C TYR A 24 30.27 -18.08 -22.25
N GLN A 25 29.62 -18.14 -21.08
CA GLN A 25 28.17 -18.03 -20.98
C GLN A 25 27.65 -16.70 -21.55
N TRP A 26 28.31 -15.59 -21.26
CA TRP A 26 27.97 -14.28 -21.84
C TRP A 26 28.19 -14.26 -23.36
N CYS A 27 29.29 -14.82 -23.86
CA CYS A 27 29.53 -14.94 -25.31
C CYS A 27 28.42 -15.73 -26.01
N THR A 28 27.96 -16.83 -25.42
CA THR A 28 26.82 -17.60 -25.94
C THR A 28 25.54 -16.76 -25.96
N TRP A 29 25.20 -16.08 -24.86
CA TRP A 29 24.00 -15.23 -24.80
C TRP A 29 24.03 -14.09 -25.82
N PHE A 30 25.19 -13.44 -26.03
CA PHE A 30 25.32 -12.43 -27.08
C PHE A 30 25.18 -13.02 -28.48
N GLY A 31 25.71 -14.23 -28.72
CA GLY A 31 25.52 -14.97 -29.97
C GLY A 31 24.06 -15.36 -30.22
N GLU A 32 23.29 -15.60 -29.17
CA GLU A 32 21.84 -15.85 -29.20
C GLU A 32 20.99 -14.57 -29.31
N GLY A 33 21.63 -13.39 -29.41
CA GLY A 33 20.95 -12.11 -29.63
C GLY A 33 20.52 -11.36 -28.36
N ARG A 34 20.95 -11.78 -27.18
CA ARG A 34 20.73 -11.02 -25.93
C ARG A 34 21.54 -9.73 -25.96
N THR A 35 20.89 -8.58 -25.87
CA THR A 35 21.54 -7.26 -25.76
C THR A 35 21.51 -6.67 -24.34
N SER A 36 20.73 -7.28 -23.44
CA SER A 36 20.59 -6.83 -22.05
C SER A 36 21.76 -7.29 -21.17
N LEU A 37 22.43 -6.32 -20.53
CA LEU A 37 23.48 -6.52 -19.54
C LEU A 37 22.95 -6.71 -18.10
N GLY A 38 21.65 -6.47 -17.89
CA GLY A 38 21.02 -6.60 -16.58
C GLY A 38 20.84 -8.06 -16.17
N ASP A 39 20.84 -8.30 -14.86
CA ASP A 39 20.37 -9.56 -14.29
C ASP A 39 18.91 -9.80 -14.70
N GLU A 40 18.61 -11.00 -15.15
CA GLU A 40 17.22 -11.43 -15.34
C GLU A 40 16.49 -11.50 -13.99
N PRO A 41 15.15 -11.37 -13.98
CA PRO A 41 14.37 -11.53 -12.77
C PRO A 41 14.66 -12.91 -12.16
N LYS A 42 15.38 -12.91 -11.05
CA LYS A 42 15.69 -14.14 -10.31
C LYS A 42 14.39 -14.64 -9.70
N SER A 43 14.05 -15.90 -9.93
CA SER A 43 13.00 -16.56 -9.16
C SER A 43 13.41 -16.53 -7.69
N GLY A 44 12.74 -15.69 -6.91
CA GLY A 44 12.92 -15.64 -5.47
C GLY A 44 12.42 -16.93 -4.80
N ARG A 45 12.60 -17.03 -3.48
CA ARG A 45 11.94 -18.07 -2.69
C ARG A 45 10.43 -17.87 -2.82
N SER A 46 9.71 -18.87 -3.33
CA SER A 46 8.25 -18.87 -3.34
C SER A 46 7.75 -18.60 -1.93
N LYS A 47 6.92 -17.57 -1.74
CA LYS A 47 6.20 -17.33 -0.48
C LYS A 47 5.11 -18.39 -0.33
N THR A 48 5.50 -19.64 -0.08
CA THR A 48 4.59 -20.79 0.06
C THR A 48 3.77 -20.78 1.36
N SER A 49 3.89 -19.73 2.19
CA SER A 49 3.19 -19.64 3.49
C SER A 49 1.79 -19.01 3.40
N THR A 50 1.48 -18.34 2.29
CA THR A 50 0.21 -17.60 2.16
C THR A 50 -0.80 -18.42 1.37
N ASN A 51 -1.44 -19.38 2.03
CA ASN A 51 -2.62 -20.06 1.50
C ASN A 51 -3.77 -19.05 1.34
N GLU A 52 -4.48 -19.06 0.22
CA GLU A 52 -5.63 -18.18 -0.04
C GLU A 52 -6.68 -18.29 1.07
N GLU A 53 -6.90 -19.49 1.59
CA GLU A 53 -7.78 -19.73 2.74
C GLU A 53 -7.35 -18.95 4.00
N ASN A 54 -6.05 -18.93 4.30
CA ASN A 54 -5.52 -18.16 5.43
C ASN A 54 -5.70 -16.65 5.20
N THR A 55 -5.59 -16.17 3.96
CA THR A 55 -5.81 -14.75 3.65
C THR A 55 -7.24 -14.32 3.90
N THR A 56 -8.22 -15.13 3.48
CA THR A 56 -9.64 -14.89 3.72
C THR A 56 -9.96 -14.88 5.21
N ARG A 57 -9.46 -15.88 5.96
CA ARG A 57 -9.67 -15.95 7.42
C ARG A 57 -9.08 -14.75 8.17
N VAL A 58 -7.92 -14.24 7.73
CA VAL A 58 -7.32 -13.01 8.30
C VAL A 58 -8.16 -11.78 7.96
N ASP A 59 -8.64 -11.66 6.71
CA ASP A 59 -9.48 -10.54 6.27
C ASP A 59 -10.79 -10.45 7.05
N GLU A 60 -11.48 -11.59 7.23
CA GLU A 60 -12.72 -11.67 8.01
C GLU A 60 -12.53 -11.22 9.46
N LEU A 61 -11.47 -11.67 10.12
CA LEU A 61 -11.19 -11.25 11.51
C LEU A 61 -10.94 -9.74 11.62
N ILE A 62 -10.23 -9.14 10.66
CA ILE A 62 -9.95 -7.70 10.67
C ILE A 62 -11.22 -6.89 10.40
N ARG A 63 -12.12 -7.38 9.52
CA ARG A 63 -13.41 -6.72 9.26
C ARG A 63 -14.34 -6.76 10.47
N CYS A 64 -14.33 -7.87 11.22
CA CYS A 64 -15.09 -8.01 12.47
C CYS A 64 -14.58 -7.07 13.56
N ASP A 65 -13.26 -6.99 13.77
CA ASP A 65 -12.64 -6.05 14.71
C ASP A 65 -11.37 -5.43 14.14
N ARG A 66 -11.51 -4.18 13.67
CA ARG A 66 -10.41 -3.40 13.09
C ARG A 66 -9.32 -3.02 14.10
N ARG A 67 -9.53 -3.23 15.40
CA ARG A 67 -8.57 -2.91 16.47
C ARG A 67 -7.75 -4.12 16.91
N MET A 68 -8.02 -5.31 16.37
CA MET A 68 -7.27 -6.52 16.72
C MET A 68 -5.77 -6.39 16.42
N LYS A 69 -4.95 -6.96 17.30
CA LYS A 69 -3.50 -7.00 17.11
C LYS A 69 -3.10 -8.20 16.25
N ILE A 70 -2.04 -8.05 15.45
CA ILE A 70 -1.45 -9.14 14.64
C ILE A 70 -1.16 -10.39 15.49
N ARG A 71 -0.69 -10.22 16.74
CA ARG A 71 -0.43 -11.35 17.65
C ARG A 71 -1.72 -12.08 18.06
N GLU A 72 -2.83 -11.37 18.24
CA GLU A 72 -4.12 -11.98 18.57
C GLU A 72 -4.69 -12.76 17.38
N ILE A 73 -4.55 -12.21 16.17
CA ILE A 73 -4.93 -12.92 14.93
C ILE A 73 -4.10 -14.20 14.76
N ALA A 74 -2.78 -14.10 14.96
CA ALA A 74 -1.88 -15.25 14.90
C ALA A 74 -2.26 -16.37 15.89
N LEU A 75 -2.64 -16.00 17.12
CA LEU A 75 -3.09 -16.96 18.12
C LEU A 75 -4.45 -17.58 17.77
N LYS A 76 -5.39 -16.80 17.25
CA LYS A 76 -6.74 -17.31 16.87
C LYS A 76 -6.70 -18.26 15.68
N LEU A 77 -5.83 -18.00 14.71
CA LEU A 77 -5.74 -18.80 13.49
C LEU A 77 -4.62 -19.85 13.53
N GLU A 78 -3.84 -19.89 14.63
CA GLU A 78 -2.65 -20.75 14.78
C GLU A 78 -1.62 -20.58 13.65
N ILE A 79 -1.55 -19.36 13.08
CA ILE A 79 -0.62 -19.01 12.01
C ILE A 79 0.58 -18.28 12.61
N PRO A 80 1.82 -18.52 12.13
CA PRO A 80 2.97 -17.75 12.56
C PRO A 80 2.75 -16.24 12.35
N LYS A 81 3.10 -15.45 13.38
CA LYS A 81 2.92 -14.00 13.40
C LYS A 81 3.55 -13.30 12.18
N SER A 82 4.68 -13.79 11.68
CA SER A 82 5.36 -13.26 10.48
C SER A 82 4.46 -13.37 9.24
N THR A 83 3.85 -14.54 9.03
CA THR A 83 2.93 -14.75 7.91
C THR A 83 1.68 -13.91 8.04
N VAL A 84 1.09 -13.77 9.23
CA VAL A 84 -0.04 -12.85 9.43
C VAL A 84 0.37 -11.40 9.09
N HIS A 85 1.57 -10.97 9.51
CA HIS A 85 2.06 -9.63 9.18
C HIS A 85 2.20 -9.43 7.66
N GLU A 86 2.80 -10.39 6.95
CA GLU A 86 2.91 -10.35 5.48
C GLU A 86 1.54 -10.33 4.80
N ILE A 87 0.59 -11.16 5.25
CA ILE A 87 -0.77 -11.19 4.71
C ILE A 87 -1.45 -9.83 4.89
N VAL A 88 -1.40 -9.26 6.09
CA VAL A 88 -2.06 -7.99 6.39
C VAL A 88 -1.46 -6.84 5.59
N HIS A 89 -0.13 -6.76 5.52
CA HIS A 89 0.56 -5.62 4.93
C HIS A 89 0.78 -5.75 3.41
N ASP A 90 1.28 -6.90 2.95
CA ASP A 90 1.70 -7.09 1.55
C ASP A 90 0.55 -7.62 0.68
N THR A 91 -0.26 -8.55 1.20
CA THR A 91 -1.35 -9.17 0.41
C THR A 91 -2.63 -8.34 0.47
N LEU A 92 -3.09 -7.97 1.66
CA LEU A 92 -4.34 -7.23 1.87
C LEU A 92 -4.14 -5.71 1.82
N GLY A 93 -2.91 -5.22 1.96
CA GLY A 93 -2.59 -3.79 1.88
C GLY A 93 -3.08 -2.96 3.07
N TYR A 94 -3.44 -3.59 4.18
CA TYR A 94 -3.89 -2.88 5.38
C TYR A 94 -2.74 -2.12 6.04
N ARG A 95 -3.06 -0.91 6.52
CA ARG A 95 -2.16 -0.09 7.32
C ARG A 95 -2.79 0.25 8.66
N LYS A 96 -1.95 0.28 9.70
CA LYS A 96 -2.38 0.72 11.02
C LYS A 96 -2.60 2.24 11.00
N VAL A 97 -3.80 2.66 11.34
CA VAL A 97 -4.15 4.07 11.55
C VAL A 97 -4.45 4.27 13.04
N SER A 98 -4.00 5.40 13.60
CA SER A 98 -4.33 5.76 14.98
C SER A 98 -5.78 6.22 15.08
N ALA A 99 -6.47 5.82 16.15
CA ALA A 99 -7.80 6.35 16.44
C ALA A 99 -7.75 7.87 16.63
N ARG A 100 -8.76 8.57 16.10
CA ARG A 100 -8.93 10.02 16.29
C ARG A 100 -9.68 10.28 17.59
N TRP A 101 -9.29 11.32 18.32
CA TRP A 101 -10.03 11.77 19.50
C TRP A 101 -11.37 12.39 19.09
N VAL A 102 -12.44 11.95 19.74
CA VAL A 102 -13.79 12.49 19.55
C VAL A 102 -14.20 13.20 20.85
N PRO A 103 -14.54 14.51 20.83
CA PRO A 103 -14.77 15.29 22.04
C PRO A 103 -15.91 14.80 22.95
N LYS A 104 -16.94 14.18 22.38
CA LYS A 104 -18.13 13.74 23.12
C LYS A 104 -18.76 12.52 22.46
N MET A 105 -19.23 11.58 23.29
CA MET A 105 -20.09 10.49 22.85
C MET A 105 -21.50 11.01 22.57
N LEU A 106 -21.93 10.92 21.32
CA LEU A 106 -23.25 11.40 20.90
C LEU A 106 -24.32 10.34 21.20
N THR A 107 -25.46 10.81 21.70
CA THR A 107 -26.69 10.01 21.77
C THR A 107 -27.36 10.00 20.40
N GLU A 108 -28.36 9.15 20.21
CA GLU A 108 -29.05 9.04 18.92
C GLU A 108 -29.77 10.35 18.54
N ASP A 109 -30.44 10.99 19.50
CA ASP A 109 -31.07 12.30 19.29
C ASP A 109 -30.07 13.37 18.84
N HIS A 110 -28.88 13.41 19.46
CA HIS A 110 -27.82 14.34 19.04
C HIS A 110 -27.36 14.08 17.60
N LYS A 111 -27.29 12.82 17.15
CA LYS A 111 -26.92 12.51 15.77
C LYS A 111 -27.99 12.97 14.79
N LEU A 112 -29.26 12.68 15.10
CA LEU A 112 -30.40 13.09 14.27
C LEU A 112 -30.45 14.60 14.09
N GLN A 113 -30.35 15.35 15.19
CA GLN A 113 -30.32 16.82 15.15
C GLN A 113 -29.14 17.34 14.33
N ARG A 114 -27.95 16.76 14.49
CA ARG A 114 -26.77 17.18 13.72
C ARG A 114 -26.95 16.94 12.22
N VAL A 115 -27.53 15.80 11.83
CA VAL A 115 -27.82 15.51 10.42
C VAL A 115 -28.84 16.50 9.86
N GLU A 116 -29.95 16.73 10.56
CA GLU A 116 -31.00 17.67 10.15
C GLU A 116 -30.45 19.09 9.95
N ILE A 117 -29.70 19.59 10.94
CA ILE A 117 -29.09 20.93 10.88
C ILE A 117 -28.10 21.00 9.72
N SER A 118 -27.25 19.98 9.55
CA SER A 118 -26.27 19.95 8.46
C SER A 118 -26.93 19.95 7.09
N GLN A 119 -28.02 19.20 6.91
CA GLN A 119 -28.79 19.18 5.67
C GLN A 119 -29.43 20.53 5.38
N ARG A 120 -30.04 21.18 6.39
CA ARG A 120 -30.62 22.52 6.25
C ARG A 120 -29.57 23.56 5.86
N LEU A 121 -28.40 23.53 6.49
CA LEU A 121 -27.29 24.43 6.17
C LEU A 121 -26.75 24.18 4.75
N LEU A 122 -26.65 22.92 4.32
CA LEU A 122 -26.23 22.55 2.97
C LEU A 122 -27.21 23.10 1.92
N GLN A 123 -28.52 22.92 2.12
CA GLN A 123 -29.56 23.42 1.21
C GLN A 123 -29.49 24.94 1.06
N ARG A 124 -29.32 25.65 2.17
CA ARG A 124 -29.16 27.11 2.17
C ARG A 124 -27.91 27.54 1.39
N CYS A 125 -26.77 26.90 1.64
CA CYS A 125 -25.54 27.18 0.90
C CYS A 125 -25.69 26.90 -0.61
N GLN A 126 -26.49 25.92 -1.00
CA GLN A 126 -26.76 25.63 -2.41
C GLN A 126 -27.66 26.68 -3.08
N GLN A 127 -28.58 27.28 -2.32
CA GLN A 127 -29.48 28.35 -2.77
C GLN A 127 -28.77 29.71 -2.85
N ASP A 128 -27.86 29.97 -1.92
CA ASP A 128 -27.11 31.24 -1.81
C ASP A 128 -25.95 31.34 -2.84
N ASN A 129 -25.61 30.26 -3.57
CA ASN A 129 -24.64 30.30 -4.68
C ASN A 129 -25.12 31.11 -5.92
N GLY A 130 -26.25 31.82 -5.81
CA GLY A 130 -26.76 32.76 -6.82
C GLY A 130 -26.32 34.21 -6.63
N ASP A 131 -25.75 34.57 -5.47
CA ASP A 131 -25.38 35.96 -5.16
C ASP A 131 -23.87 36.11 -5.04
N GLU A 132 -23.21 36.38 -6.17
CA GLU A 132 -21.82 36.85 -6.25
C GLU A 132 -21.68 38.24 -5.61
N ASP A 133 -21.89 38.40 -4.29
CA ASP A 133 -21.57 39.69 -3.64
C ASP A 133 -21.41 39.68 -2.11
N THR A 134 -20.87 38.61 -1.53
CA THR A 134 -20.39 38.67 -0.13
C THR A 134 -18.89 38.40 -0.02
N MET A 135 -18.13 39.47 -0.28
CA MET A 135 -16.74 39.60 0.15
C MET A 135 -16.61 39.58 1.69
N HIS A 136 -15.53 38.93 2.15
CA HIS A 136 -14.82 39.19 3.43
C HIS A 136 -15.37 38.66 4.76
N ILE A 137 -15.81 37.40 4.82
CA ILE A 137 -15.58 36.61 6.05
C ILE A 137 -14.94 35.30 5.62
N GLY A 138 -13.70 35.07 6.05
CA GLY A 138 -12.93 33.86 5.77
C GLY A 138 -13.57 32.62 6.42
N VAL A 139 -14.71 32.20 5.91
CA VAL A 139 -15.20 30.84 6.09
C VAL A 139 -14.54 30.07 4.97
N GLY A 140 -13.53 29.28 5.31
CA GLY A 140 -12.77 28.47 4.36
C GLY A 140 -13.72 27.81 3.37
N SER A 141 -13.30 27.82 2.09
CA SER A 141 -14.05 27.32 0.93
C SER A 141 -14.96 26.15 1.25
N VAL A 142 -16.13 26.07 0.62
CA VAL A 142 -17.05 24.93 0.69
C VAL A 142 -16.33 23.59 0.49
N GLU A 143 -15.22 23.56 -0.27
CA GLU A 143 -14.27 22.43 -0.33
C GLU A 143 -13.73 22.01 1.05
N THR A 144 -13.29 22.95 1.89
CA THR A 144 -12.79 22.66 3.23
C THR A 144 -13.88 22.15 4.17
N PHE A 145 -15.14 22.58 4.01
CA PHE A 145 -16.26 22.03 4.77
C PHE A 145 -16.62 20.61 4.32
N LYS A 146 -16.66 20.36 3.00
CA LYS A 146 -16.81 19.02 2.43
C LYS A 146 -15.68 18.10 2.90
N GLN A 147 -14.42 18.54 2.83
CA GLN A 147 -13.25 17.79 3.32
C GLN A 147 -13.35 17.51 4.83
N THR A 148 -13.83 18.46 5.63
CA THR A 148 -14.02 18.27 7.08
C THR A 148 -15.10 17.24 7.37
N ILE A 149 -16.25 17.28 6.68
CA ILE A 149 -17.34 16.29 6.80
C ILE A 149 -16.88 14.91 6.34
N THR A 150 -16.18 14.81 5.21
CA THR A 150 -15.69 13.50 4.70
C THR A 150 -14.65 12.90 5.65
N SER A 151 -13.80 13.72 6.28
CA SER A 151 -12.81 13.24 7.26
C SER A 151 -13.41 12.81 8.61
N LEU A 152 -14.63 13.26 8.93
CA LEU A 152 -15.35 12.92 10.16
C LEU A 152 -16.29 11.71 9.99
N THR A 153 -16.47 11.24 8.76
CA THR A 153 -17.40 10.14 8.41
C THR A 153 -16.67 8.82 8.09
N ILE A 154 -15.34 8.78 8.23
CA ILE A 154 -14.51 7.55 8.08
C ILE A 154 -13.82 7.21 9.39
#